data_AF-A0A4W5MBZ9-F1
#
_entry.id   AF-A0A4W5MBZ9-F1
#
_cell.length_a   1.000
_cell.length_b   1.000
_cell.length_c   1.000
_cell.angle_alpha   90.00
_cell.angle_beta   90.00
_cell.angle_gamma   90.00
#
_symmetry.space_group_name_H-M   'P 1'
#
loop_
_entity.id
_entity.type
_entity.pdbx_description
1 polymer ?
#
loop_
_entity_poly.entity_id
_entity_poly.type
_entity_poly.pdbx_seq_one_letter_code
_entity_poly.pdbx_strand_id
1 'polypeptide(L)'
;MLPVGESGDRYGHRTVVLVVYIVTLLIGLPANAVAFYTFGKKVRQKAMPIDILLLNLTVSDLLFLLFLPFKMKEEVDNNEWNMPKFLCSLTSFVFYTTIYNSTFFLTAISIERYLGVAFPIKYKLIRRSLYATVASVVFWAISMGHVSIVYIIEYLVDSNATQKGNMCYKNFTQMQLQVLIPVRLELFLVLFFIPFFICCFCYINFIRILSQLPSINPKKRLRAIGLSLGTLLVFIVCFAPYNLSHVVGFVKWESPDWRVDALLSSTINASLDPIIFYFSSSALRCTFRLFLKNLLERVRGLCCCSKALYCPVLFCSRTQKDSTPSSNDNMCQTHSTEGQGSAGCRSSRVLH
;
A
#
# COMPACT_ATOMS: atom_id res chain seq x y z
N MET A 1 23.41 36.35 -7.48
CA MET A 1 22.31 36.45 -6.49
C MET A 1 21.04 35.98 -7.16
N LEU A 2 20.54 34.79 -6.82
CA LEU A 2 19.21 34.36 -7.25
C LEU A 2 18.17 35.25 -6.54
N PRO A 3 17.09 35.68 -7.20
CA PRO A 3 16.10 36.54 -6.58
C PRO A 3 15.50 35.85 -5.36
N VAL A 4 15.40 36.61 -4.26
CA VAL A 4 14.98 36.14 -2.92
C VAL A 4 13.60 35.46 -2.94
N GLY A 5 12.76 35.72 -3.94
CA GLY A 5 11.47 35.06 -4.17
C GLY A 5 11.57 33.60 -4.66
N GLU A 6 12.45 33.28 -5.62
CA GLU A 6 12.61 31.91 -6.14
C GLU A 6 13.21 30.95 -5.10
N SER A 7 13.99 31.50 -4.17
CA SER A 7 14.62 30.74 -3.09
C SER A 7 13.59 30.30 -2.04
N GLY A 8 12.61 31.17 -1.74
CA GLY A 8 11.51 30.91 -0.81
C GLY A 8 10.53 29.87 -1.34
N ASP A 9 10.10 30.00 -2.60
CA ASP A 9 9.18 29.04 -3.23
C ASP A 9 9.78 27.64 -3.35
N ARG A 10 11.07 27.55 -3.71
CA ARG A 10 11.78 26.27 -3.79
C ARG A 10 11.95 25.60 -2.42
N TYR A 11 12.07 26.38 -1.33
CA TYR A 11 12.14 25.85 0.03
C TYR A 11 10.78 25.37 0.53
N GLY A 12 9.72 26.12 0.24
CA GLY A 12 8.34 25.72 0.54
C GLY A 12 7.95 24.41 -0.15
N HIS A 13 8.25 24.30 -1.45
CA HIS A 13 7.96 23.10 -2.23
C HIS A 13 8.63 21.83 -1.63
N ARG A 14 9.92 21.91 -1.30
CA ARG A 14 10.67 20.82 -0.67
C ARG A 14 10.10 20.40 0.67
N THR A 15 9.69 21.38 1.47
CA THR A 15 9.07 21.11 2.77
C THR A 15 7.78 20.30 2.58
N VAL A 16 6.97 20.64 1.58
CA VAL A 16 5.73 19.88 1.26
C VAL A 16 6.06 18.44 0.85
N VAL A 17 7.01 18.23 -0.05
CA VAL A 17 7.45 16.89 -0.49
C VAL A 17 7.86 16.03 0.70
N LEU A 18 8.73 16.56 1.56
CA LEU A 18 9.24 15.85 2.73
C LEU A 18 8.13 15.55 3.74
N VAL A 19 7.23 16.50 4.00
CA VAL A 19 6.08 16.29 4.90
C VAL A 19 5.20 15.16 4.36
N VAL A 20 4.89 15.14 3.07
CA VAL A 20 4.09 14.08 2.44
C VAL A 20 4.80 12.74 2.61
N TYR A 21 6.08 12.63 2.30
CA TYR A 21 6.84 11.39 2.46
C TYR A 21 6.88 10.92 3.91
N ILE A 22 7.11 11.83 4.87
CA ILE A 22 7.19 11.49 6.30
C ILE A 22 5.84 10.98 6.79
N VAL A 23 4.74 11.68 6.46
CA VAL A 23 3.38 11.25 6.81
C VAL A 23 3.09 9.89 6.17
N THR A 24 3.47 9.70 4.91
CA THR A 24 3.30 8.43 4.19
C THR A 24 4.03 7.29 4.89
N LEU A 25 5.27 7.53 5.32
CA LEU A 25 6.08 6.54 6.03
C LEU A 25 5.50 6.20 7.41
N LEU A 26 5.18 7.22 8.20
CA LEU A 26 4.68 7.07 9.57
C LEU A 26 3.32 6.36 9.63
N ILE A 27 2.44 6.60 8.66
CA ILE A 27 1.12 5.95 8.60
C ILE A 27 1.23 4.61 7.87
N GLY A 28 1.86 4.61 6.70
CA GLY A 28 1.90 3.47 5.79
C GLY A 28 2.66 2.28 6.38
N LEU A 29 3.83 2.50 6.99
CA LEU A 29 4.69 1.41 7.46
C LEU A 29 4.03 0.55 8.56
N PRO A 30 3.55 1.12 9.69
CA PRO A 30 2.89 0.30 10.70
C PRO A 30 1.59 -0.34 10.19
N ALA A 31 0.82 0.38 9.38
CA ALA A 31 -0.47 -0.12 8.89
C ALA A 31 -0.28 -1.29 7.90
N ASN A 32 0.67 -1.19 6.98
CA ASN A 32 1.01 -2.29 6.05
C ASN A 32 1.72 -3.44 6.76
N ALA A 33 2.52 -3.20 7.80
CA ALA A 33 3.12 -4.28 8.58
C ALA A 33 2.06 -5.13 9.31
N VAL A 34 1.05 -4.49 9.92
CA VAL A 34 -0.09 -5.20 10.51
C VAL A 34 -0.88 -5.95 9.44
N ALA A 35 -1.12 -5.32 8.28
CA ALA A 35 -1.83 -5.96 7.17
C ALA A 35 -1.07 -7.18 6.63
N PHE A 36 0.24 -7.09 6.43
CA PHE A 36 1.10 -8.18 6.02
C PHE A 36 1.03 -9.37 6.99
N TYR A 37 1.11 -9.10 8.30
CA TYR A 37 0.95 -10.14 9.31
C TYR A 37 -0.43 -10.80 9.25
N THR A 38 -1.51 -10.00 9.18
CA THR A 38 -2.88 -10.53 9.11
C THR A 38 -3.11 -11.37 7.85
N PHE A 39 -2.76 -10.85 6.67
CA PHE A 39 -2.98 -11.56 5.41
C PHE A 39 -2.04 -12.76 5.27
N GLY A 40 -0.79 -12.66 5.74
CA GLY A 40 0.13 -13.79 5.80
C GLY A 40 -0.42 -14.93 6.65
N LYS A 41 -1.00 -14.63 7.82
CA LYS A 41 -1.69 -15.63 8.65
C LYS A 41 -2.89 -16.25 7.93
N LYS A 42 -3.73 -15.43 7.27
CA LYS A 42 -4.90 -15.93 6.52
C LYS A 42 -4.49 -16.85 5.37
N VAL A 43 -3.48 -16.48 4.59
CA VAL A 43 -2.99 -17.29 3.48
C VAL A 43 -2.43 -18.63 3.97
N ARG A 44 -1.68 -18.64 5.08
CA ARG A 44 -1.16 -19.89 5.69
C ARG A 44 -2.26 -20.83 6.19
N GLN A 45 -3.33 -20.28 6.77
CA GLN A 45 -4.44 -21.08 7.29
C GLN A 45 -5.35 -21.59 6.16
N LYS A 46 -5.78 -20.68 5.28
CA LYS A 46 -6.65 -20.98 4.14
C LYS A 46 -6.48 -19.92 3.07
N ALA A 47 -5.67 -20.22 2.06
CA ALA A 47 -5.40 -19.33 0.95
C ALA A 47 -6.67 -19.06 0.12
N MET A 48 -7.23 -17.85 0.28
CA MET A 48 -8.27 -17.32 -0.60
C MET A 48 -7.64 -16.39 -1.65
N PRO A 49 -8.13 -16.36 -2.91
CA PRO A 49 -7.56 -15.51 -3.96
C PRO A 49 -7.43 -14.03 -3.55
N ILE A 50 -8.49 -13.44 -3.01
CA ILE A 50 -8.44 -12.07 -2.45
C ILE A 50 -7.35 -11.86 -1.39
N ASP A 51 -7.06 -12.84 -0.54
CA ASP A 51 -6.05 -12.71 0.52
C ASP A 51 -4.63 -12.75 -0.05
N ILE A 52 -4.42 -13.49 -1.15
CA ILE A 52 -3.13 -13.53 -1.87
C ILE A 52 -2.88 -12.20 -2.59
N LEU A 53 -3.90 -11.64 -3.24
CA LEU A 53 -3.81 -10.34 -3.92
C LEU A 53 -3.51 -9.22 -2.91
N LEU A 54 -4.24 -9.21 -1.78
CA LEU A 54 -4.01 -8.25 -0.70
C LEU A 54 -2.62 -8.43 -0.07
N LEU A 55 -2.15 -9.66 0.12
CA LEU A 55 -0.80 -9.92 0.63
C LEU A 55 0.27 -9.36 -0.32
N ASN A 56 0.16 -9.60 -1.63
CA ASN A 56 1.13 -9.09 -2.59
C ASN A 56 1.11 -7.56 -2.69
N LEU A 57 -0.08 -6.94 -2.62
CA LEU A 57 -0.22 -5.48 -2.53
C LEU A 57 0.52 -4.95 -1.29
N THR A 58 0.30 -5.54 -0.11
CA THR A 58 1.02 -5.13 1.12
C THR A 58 2.53 -5.34 1.04
N VAL A 59 3.00 -6.39 0.34
CA VAL A 59 4.44 -6.59 0.11
C VAL A 59 5.00 -5.49 -0.79
N SER A 60 4.28 -5.14 -1.85
CA SER A 60 4.63 -4.02 -2.74
C SER A 60 4.72 -2.70 -1.96
N ASP A 61 3.71 -2.38 -1.15
CA ASP A 61 3.69 -1.15 -0.36
C ASP A 61 4.78 -1.13 0.71
N LEU A 62 5.09 -2.25 1.35
CA LEU A 62 6.21 -2.32 2.29
C LEU A 62 7.56 -2.09 1.59
N LEU A 63 7.77 -2.67 0.41
CA LEU A 63 8.97 -2.41 -0.38
C LEU A 63 9.07 -0.93 -0.78
N PHE A 64 7.98 -0.32 -1.21
CA PHE A 64 7.91 1.11 -1.49
C PHE A 64 8.33 1.94 -0.26
N LEU A 65 7.74 1.66 0.90
CA LEU A 65 7.98 2.40 2.13
C LEU A 65 9.41 2.20 2.67
N LEU A 66 10.02 1.04 2.46
CA LEU A 66 11.42 0.79 2.84
C LEU A 66 12.41 1.59 1.98
N PHE A 67 12.07 1.87 0.72
CA PHE A 67 12.91 2.65 -0.18
C PHE A 67 12.60 4.15 -0.20
N LEU A 68 11.45 4.56 0.34
CA LEU A 68 11.05 5.97 0.45
C LEU A 68 12.09 6.87 1.18
N PRO A 69 12.79 6.42 2.25
CA PRO A 69 13.83 7.23 2.90
C PRO A 69 14.98 7.64 1.98
N PHE A 70 15.32 6.84 0.97
CA PHE A 70 16.35 7.22 0.00
C PHE A 70 15.90 8.40 -0.87
N LYS A 71 14.61 8.45 -1.25
CA LYS A 71 14.02 9.61 -1.95
C LYS A 71 13.91 10.83 -1.04
N MET A 72 13.64 10.64 0.25
CA MET A 72 13.71 11.76 1.22
C MET A 72 15.12 12.33 1.30
N LYS A 73 16.16 11.48 1.36
CA LYS A 73 17.55 11.91 1.41
C LYS A 73 17.95 12.70 0.17
N GLU A 74 17.55 12.23 -1.01
CA GLU A 74 17.74 12.94 -2.27
C GLU A 74 17.11 14.36 -2.23
N GLU A 75 15.88 14.49 -1.69
CA GLU A 75 15.21 15.79 -1.61
C GLU A 75 15.89 16.75 -0.60
N VAL A 76 16.36 16.21 0.53
CA VAL A 76 17.16 16.96 1.52
C VAL A 76 18.45 17.48 0.91
N ASP A 77 19.08 16.69 0.03
CA ASP A 77 20.33 17.02 -0.64
C ASP A 77 20.13 17.91 -1.89
N ASN A 78 19.05 18.70 -1.96
CA ASN A 78 18.74 19.57 -3.10
C ASN A 78 18.58 18.82 -4.43
N ASN A 79 18.08 17.58 -4.40
CA ASN A 79 17.99 16.69 -5.55
C ASN A 79 19.35 16.20 -6.08
N GLU A 80 20.41 16.35 -5.28
CA GLU A 80 21.70 15.73 -5.54
C GLU A 80 21.76 14.33 -4.92
N TRP A 81 22.17 13.36 -5.73
CA TRP A 81 22.37 11.98 -5.33
C TRP A 81 23.78 11.78 -4.78
N ASN A 82 23.93 11.92 -3.47
CA ASN A 82 25.22 11.74 -2.78
C ASN A 82 25.48 10.30 -2.30
N MET A 83 24.67 9.35 -2.74
CA MET A 83 24.76 7.94 -2.39
C MET A 83 25.41 7.12 -3.54
N PRO A 84 25.81 5.86 -3.31
CA PRO A 84 26.30 4.99 -4.37
C PRO A 84 25.41 4.97 -5.62
N LYS A 85 26.02 5.00 -6.82
CA LYS A 85 25.29 5.07 -8.09
C LYS A 85 24.27 3.94 -8.24
N PHE A 86 24.61 2.72 -7.83
CA PHE A 86 23.69 1.58 -7.93
C PHE A 86 22.38 1.79 -7.14
N LEU A 87 22.44 2.51 -6.01
CA LEU A 87 21.26 2.79 -5.18
C LEU A 87 20.30 3.76 -5.87
N CYS A 88 20.77 4.62 -6.78
CA CYS A 88 19.90 5.52 -7.54
C CYS A 88 18.96 4.71 -8.43
N SER A 89 19.53 3.85 -9.27
CA SER A 89 18.77 3.01 -10.19
C SER A 89 17.90 2.02 -9.43
N LEU A 90 18.42 1.42 -8.36
CA LEU A 90 17.66 0.48 -7.53
C LEU A 90 16.47 1.17 -6.84
N THR A 91 16.69 2.34 -6.22
CA THR A 91 15.61 3.10 -5.57
C THR A 91 14.54 3.48 -6.57
N SER A 92 14.92 4.03 -7.72
CA SER A 92 13.99 4.42 -8.78
C SER A 92 13.24 3.20 -9.33
N PHE A 93 13.93 2.08 -9.56
CA PHE A 93 13.34 0.85 -10.04
C PHE A 93 12.29 0.30 -9.06
N VAL A 94 12.63 0.17 -7.77
CA VAL A 94 11.68 -0.30 -6.75
C VAL A 94 10.50 0.66 -6.65
N PHE A 95 10.76 1.95 -6.58
CA PHE A 95 9.72 2.98 -6.45
C PHE A 95 8.69 2.90 -7.58
N TYR A 96 9.12 2.90 -8.84
CA TYR A 96 8.18 2.82 -9.98
C TYR A 96 7.53 1.44 -10.12
N THR A 97 8.27 0.36 -9.88
CA THR A 97 7.72 -1.01 -9.92
C THR A 97 6.56 -1.16 -8.93
N THR A 98 6.74 -0.65 -7.71
CA THR A 98 5.72 -0.75 -6.66
C THR A 98 4.46 0.06 -6.98
N ILE A 99 4.58 1.25 -7.59
CA ILE A 99 3.42 2.05 -8.05
C ILE A 99 2.55 1.25 -9.04
N TYR A 100 3.18 0.63 -10.04
CA TYR A 100 2.45 -0.14 -11.06
C TYR A 100 1.94 -1.48 -10.54
N ASN A 101 2.68 -2.13 -9.64
CA ASN A 101 2.16 -3.29 -8.91
C ASN A 101 0.89 -2.95 -8.13
N SER A 102 0.86 -1.82 -7.43
CA SER A 102 -0.34 -1.39 -6.70
C SER A 102 -1.54 -1.22 -7.65
N THR A 103 -1.31 -0.61 -8.82
CA THR A 103 -2.32 -0.52 -9.88
C THR A 103 -2.85 -1.90 -10.30
N PHE A 104 -1.96 -2.86 -10.62
CA PHE A 104 -2.38 -4.20 -11.02
C PHE A 104 -3.11 -4.96 -9.93
N PHE A 105 -2.63 -4.92 -8.69
CA PHE A 105 -3.27 -5.62 -7.57
C PHE A 105 -4.64 -5.02 -7.24
N LEU A 106 -4.80 -3.69 -7.28
CA LEU A 106 -6.09 -3.05 -7.10
C LEU A 106 -7.08 -3.43 -8.21
N THR A 107 -6.63 -3.48 -9.47
CA THR A 107 -7.45 -3.98 -10.57
C THR A 107 -7.83 -5.45 -10.37
N ALA A 108 -6.90 -6.31 -9.98
CA ALA A 108 -7.20 -7.72 -9.70
C ALA A 108 -8.19 -7.90 -8.54
N ILE A 109 -8.08 -7.08 -7.49
CA ILE A 109 -9.05 -7.03 -6.39
C ILE A 109 -10.43 -6.60 -6.88
N SER A 110 -10.51 -5.65 -7.82
CA SER A 110 -11.79 -5.23 -8.43
C SER A 110 -12.45 -6.37 -9.22
N ILE A 111 -11.68 -7.13 -10.01
CA ILE A 111 -12.13 -8.30 -10.75
C ILE A 111 -12.63 -9.39 -9.79
N GLU A 112 -11.83 -9.71 -8.77
CA GLU A 112 -12.16 -10.70 -7.74
C GLU A 112 -13.49 -10.37 -7.04
N ARG A 113 -13.71 -9.10 -6.70
CA ARG A 113 -14.97 -8.64 -6.07
C ARG A 113 -16.14 -8.74 -7.03
N TYR A 114 -15.95 -8.34 -8.29
CA TYR A 114 -16.97 -8.42 -9.33
C TYR A 114 -17.39 -9.88 -9.57
N LEU A 115 -16.44 -10.78 -9.81
CA LEU A 115 -16.70 -12.20 -10.05
C LEU A 115 -17.42 -12.88 -8.87
N GLY A 116 -17.05 -12.51 -7.63
CA GLY A 116 -17.68 -13.03 -6.42
C GLY A 116 -19.17 -12.69 -6.28
N VAL A 117 -19.62 -11.57 -6.88
CA VAL A 117 -21.03 -11.14 -6.83
C VAL A 117 -21.79 -11.49 -8.11
N ALA A 118 -21.15 -11.40 -9.27
CA ALA A 118 -21.78 -11.71 -10.56
C ALA A 118 -21.97 -13.21 -10.79
N PHE A 119 -21.08 -14.06 -10.28
CA PHE A 119 -21.07 -15.50 -10.56
C PHE A 119 -20.88 -16.36 -9.30
N PRO A 120 -21.68 -16.21 -8.23
CA PRO A 120 -21.40 -16.81 -6.92
C PRO A 120 -21.24 -18.34 -6.94
N ILE A 121 -22.04 -19.05 -7.74
CA ILE A 121 -21.99 -20.53 -7.84
C ILE A 121 -20.77 -20.99 -8.64
N LYS A 122 -20.58 -20.48 -9.86
CA LYS A 122 -19.43 -20.82 -10.72
C LYS A 122 -18.12 -20.40 -10.07
N TYR A 123 -18.09 -19.21 -9.48
CA TYR A 123 -16.93 -18.71 -8.78
C TYR A 123 -16.57 -19.59 -7.59
N LYS A 124 -17.52 -20.05 -6.75
CA LYS A 124 -17.24 -20.99 -5.65
C LYS A 124 -16.58 -22.29 -6.11
N LEU A 125 -16.87 -22.75 -7.34
CA LEU A 125 -16.28 -23.97 -7.93
C LEU A 125 -14.91 -23.71 -8.58
N ILE A 126 -14.68 -22.52 -9.15
CA ILE A 126 -13.46 -22.15 -9.89
C ILE A 126 -12.41 -21.47 -9.00
N ARG A 127 -12.76 -21.10 -7.76
CA ARG A 127 -11.96 -20.35 -6.79
C ARG A 127 -10.68 -21.08 -6.35
N ARG A 128 -9.70 -21.16 -7.24
CA ARG A 128 -8.36 -21.70 -6.98
C ARG A 128 -7.42 -20.56 -6.64
N SER A 129 -6.80 -20.64 -5.48
CA SER A 129 -5.73 -19.74 -5.03
C SER A 129 -4.59 -19.64 -6.05
N LEU A 130 -4.35 -20.71 -6.80
CA LEU A 130 -3.35 -20.78 -7.86
C LEU A 130 -3.51 -19.66 -8.90
N TYR A 131 -4.73 -19.30 -9.31
CA TYR A 131 -4.93 -18.23 -10.30
C TYR A 131 -4.47 -16.88 -9.76
N ALA A 132 -4.73 -16.57 -8.49
CA ALA A 132 -4.25 -15.35 -7.87
C ALA A 132 -2.72 -15.37 -7.70
N THR A 133 -2.13 -16.51 -7.34
CA THR A 133 -0.67 -16.65 -7.27
C THR A 133 0.00 -16.43 -8.62
N VAL A 134 -0.51 -17.08 -9.68
CA VAL A 134 0.01 -16.92 -11.05
C VAL A 134 -0.17 -15.47 -11.50
N ALA A 135 -1.35 -14.87 -11.29
CA ALA A 135 -1.58 -13.47 -11.61
C ALA A 135 -0.59 -12.55 -10.87
N SER A 136 -0.35 -12.77 -9.57
CA SER A 136 0.65 -12.00 -8.82
C SER A 136 2.04 -12.10 -9.43
N VAL A 137 2.51 -13.30 -9.77
CA VAL A 137 3.83 -13.50 -10.40
C VAL A 137 3.91 -12.77 -11.74
N VAL A 138 2.85 -12.85 -12.55
CA VAL A 138 2.76 -12.15 -13.83
C VAL A 138 2.79 -10.63 -13.63
N PHE A 139 2.05 -10.09 -12.67
CA PHE A 139 2.07 -8.64 -12.40
C PHE A 139 3.46 -8.15 -11.98
N TRP A 140 4.14 -8.89 -11.11
CA TRP A 140 5.54 -8.61 -10.74
C TRP A 140 6.46 -8.66 -11.96
N ALA A 141 6.35 -9.68 -12.80
CA ALA A 141 7.19 -9.82 -13.99
C ALA A 141 6.96 -8.69 -15.00
N ILE A 142 5.70 -8.34 -15.27
CA ILE A 142 5.33 -7.25 -16.19
C ILE A 142 5.83 -5.92 -15.64
N SER A 143 5.54 -5.58 -14.39
CA SER A 143 5.96 -4.30 -13.81
C SER A 143 7.48 -4.15 -13.78
N MET A 144 8.20 -5.18 -13.31
CA MET A 144 9.66 -5.17 -13.31
C MET A 144 10.25 -5.12 -14.73
N GLY A 145 9.65 -5.86 -15.68
CA GLY A 145 10.09 -5.88 -17.07
C GLY A 145 10.00 -4.50 -17.71
N HIS A 146 8.84 -3.85 -17.63
CA HIS A 146 8.66 -2.51 -18.18
C HIS A 146 9.49 -1.44 -17.45
N VAL A 147 9.58 -1.52 -16.11
CA VAL A 147 10.33 -0.53 -15.30
C VAL A 147 11.85 -0.74 -15.38
N SER A 148 12.33 -1.86 -15.92
CA SER A 148 13.76 -2.09 -16.18
C SER A 148 14.41 -1.01 -17.08
N ILE A 149 13.59 -0.25 -17.82
CA ILE A 149 14.01 0.94 -18.57
C ILE A 149 14.81 1.93 -17.73
N VAL A 150 14.58 1.99 -16.41
CA VAL A 150 15.35 2.82 -15.47
C VAL A 150 16.84 2.50 -15.54
N TYR A 151 17.20 1.21 -15.60
CA TYR A 151 18.59 0.81 -15.74
C TYR A 151 19.13 1.11 -17.13
N ILE A 152 18.35 0.81 -18.18
CA ILE A 152 18.76 1.04 -19.57
C ILE A 152 19.10 2.52 -19.79
N ILE A 153 18.25 3.43 -19.34
CA ILE A 153 18.47 4.88 -19.48
C ILE A 153 19.70 5.36 -18.70
N GLU A 154 19.94 4.82 -17.51
CA GLU A 154 21.12 5.17 -16.70
C GLU A 154 22.43 4.73 -17.38
N TYR A 155 22.44 3.58 -18.06
CA TYR A 155 23.61 3.07 -18.78
C TYR A 155 23.77 3.62 -20.19
N LEU A 156 22.73 4.23 -20.77
CA LEU A 156 22.80 4.91 -22.07
C LEU A 156 23.61 6.22 -22.04
N VAL A 157 23.92 6.76 -20.85
CA VAL A 157 24.81 7.91 -20.71
C VAL A 157 26.25 7.45 -20.91
N ASP A 158 26.88 7.95 -21.96
CA ASP A 158 28.29 7.71 -22.23
C ASP A 158 29.17 8.22 -21.07
N SER A 159 30.19 7.45 -20.70
CA SER A 159 31.04 7.70 -19.51
C SER A 159 31.83 9.01 -19.58
N ASN A 160 31.85 9.64 -20.76
CA ASN A 160 32.58 10.87 -21.08
C ASN A 160 31.73 12.15 -20.99
N ALA A 161 30.42 12.05 -20.76
CA ALA A 161 29.61 13.22 -20.48
C ALA A 161 29.89 13.67 -19.03
N THR A 162 30.72 14.71 -18.86
CA THR A 162 30.87 15.45 -17.60
C THR A 162 29.48 15.89 -17.11
N GLN A 163 28.88 15.09 -16.24
CA GLN A 163 27.60 15.35 -15.61
C GLN A 163 27.73 16.62 -14.76
N LYS A 164 27.13 17.72 -15.23
CA LYS A 164 26.83 18.88 -14.36
C LYS A 164 25.72 18.45 -13.40
N GLY A 165 26.12 17.86 -12.28
CA GLY A 165 25.24 17.47 -11.18
C GLY A 165 24.98 15.96 -11.10
N ASN A 166 25.07 15.41 -9.90
CA ASN A 166 24.85 13.99 -9.63
C ASN A 166 23.34 13.75 -9.41
N MET A 167 22.45 14.05 -10.36
CA MET A 167 20.99 13.91 -10.14
C MET A 167 20.50 12.50 -10.47
N CYS A 168 19.63 11.92 -9.64
CA CYS A 168 19.14 10.56 -9.84
C CYS A 168 17.87 10.52 -10.70
N TYR A 169 17.95 9.87 -11.87
CA TYR A 169 16.82 9.69 -12.79
C TYR A 169 16.07 11.01 -13.12
N LYS A 170 16.85 12.09 -13.31
CA LYS A 170 16.41 13.43 -13.70
C LYS A 170 17.34 13.97 -14.80
N ASN A 171 16.95 15.07 -15.45
CA ASN A 171 17.76 15.78 -16.45
C ASN A 171 18.27 14.87 -17.58
N PHE A 172 17.34 14.20 -18.25
CA PHE A 172 17.65 13.32 -19.37
C PHE A 172 18.18 14.09 -20.57
N THR A 173 19.23 13.54 -21.21
CA THR A 173 19.74 14.01 -22.51
C THR A 173 18.72 13.79 -23.62
N GLN A 174 18.88 14.49 -24.75
CA GLN A 174 17.97 14.33 -25.90
C GLN A 174 17.92 12.88 -26.41
N MET A 175 19.06 12.18 -26.43
CA MET A 175 19.13 10.78 -26.83
C MET A 175 18.36 9.88 -25.87
N GLN A 176 18.48 10.12 -24.55
CA GLN A 176 17.68 9.38 -23.56
C GLN A 176 16.18 9.67 -23.72
N LEU A 177 15.79 10.91 -23.98
CA LEU A 177 14.38 11.29 -24.18
C LEU A 177 13.75 10.61 -25.40
N GLN A 178 14.49 10.43 -26.49
CA GLN A 178 14.02 9.72 -27.69
C GLN A 178 13.60 8.27 -27.40
N VAL A 179 14.28 7.61 -26.46
CA VAL A 179 13.92 6.24 -26.02
C VAL A 179 12.87 6.28 -24.91
N LEU A 180 13.03 7.19 -23.95
CA LEU A 180 12.25 7.20 -22.72
C LEU A 180 10.82 7.72 -22.91
N ILE A 181 10.59 8.67 -23.81
CA ILE A 181 9.26 9.26 -24.02
C ILE A 181 8.25 8.23 -24.61
N PRO A 182 8.58 7.48 -25.68
CA PRO A 182 7.71 6.42 -26.18
C PRO A 182 7.44 5.33 -25.14
N VAL A 183 8.46 4.89 -24.40
CA VAL A 183 8.29 3.88 -23.34
C VAL A 183 7.38 4.42 -22.22
N ARG A 184 7.50 5.68 -21.84
CA ARG A 184 6.59 6.30 -20.85
C ARG A 184 5.14 6.31 -21.32
N LEU A 185 4.87 6.53 -22.61
CA LEU A 185 3.52 6.40 -23.15
C LEU A 185 3.01 4.96 -23.06
N GLU A 186 3.87 3.97 -23.36
CA GLU A 186 3.54 2.56 -23.18
C GLU A 186 3.23 2.23 -21.71
N LEU A 187 4.02 2.72 -20.75
CA LEU A 187 3.75 2.58 -19.32
C LEU A 187 2.36 3.13 -18.96
N PHE A 188 2.01 4.31 -19.47
CA PHE A 188 0.67 4.89 -19.28
C PHE A 188 -0.42 3.96 -19.82
N LEU A 189 -0.28 3.46 -21.05
CA LEU A 189 -1.31 2.64 -21.69
C LEU A 189 -1.49 1.28 -20.99
N VAL A 190 -0.38 0.56 -20.79
CA VAL A 190 -0.36 -0.83 -20.33
C VAL A 190 -0.51 -0.91 -18.81
N LEU A 191 0.20 -0.07 -18.07
CA LEU A 191 0.31 -0.20 -16.61
C LEU A 191 -0.68 0.71 -15.85
N PHE A 192 -1.37 1.63 -16.53
CA PHE A 192 -2.38 2.49 -15.89
C PHE A 192 -3.73 2.51 -16.62
N PHE A 193 -3.77 2.88 -17.90
CA PHE A 193 -5.03 3.11 -18.62
C PHE A 193 -5.87 1.83 -18.75
N ILE A 194 -5.27 0.72 -19.18
CA ILE A 194 -5.93 -0.59 -19.23
C ILE A 194 -6.40 -1.03 -17.83
N PRO A 195 -5.54 -1.07 -16.79
CA PRO A 195 -5.95 -1.40 -15.43
C PRO A 195 -7.08 -0.52 -14.88
N PHE A 196 -7.03 0.79 -15.12
CA PHE A 196 -8.04 1.74 -14.69
C PHE A 196 -9.39 1.46 -15.36
N PHE A 197 -9.40 1.23 -16.68
CA PHE A 197 -10.64 0.96 -17.39
C PHE A 197 -11.29 -0.36 -16.95
N ILE A 198 -10.49 -1.41 -16.76
CA ILE A 198 -10.96 -2.69 -16.21
C ILE A 198 -11.54 -2.48 -14.80
N CYS A 199 -10.86 -1.71 -13.95
CA CYS A 199 -11.30 -1.41 -12.60
C CYS A 199 -12.65 -0.67 -12.59
N CYS A 200 -12.80 0.36 -13.43
CA CYS A 200 -14.06 1.07 -13.64
C CYS A 200 -15.19 0.12 -14.08
N PHE A 201 -14.94 -0.70 -15.11
CA PHE A 201 -15.92 -1.67 -15.59
C PHE A 201 -16.35 -2.64 -14.48
N CYS A 202 -15.39 -3.23 -13.77
CA CYS A 202 -15.67 -4.18 -12.69
C CYS A 202 -16.45 -3.53 -11.55
N TYR A 203 -16.09 -2.33 -11.11
CA TYR A 203 -16.79 -1.66 -10.01
C TYR A 203 -18.16 -1.13 -10.38
N ILE A 204 -18.36 -0.60 -11.59
CA ILE A 204 -19.69 -0.20 -12.07
C ILE A 204 -20.65 -1.40 -12.03
N ASN A 205 -20.22 -2.55 -12.58
CA ASN A 205 -21.05 -3.75 -12.58
C ASN A 205 -21.22 -4.35 -11.18
N PHE A 206 -20.16 -4.37 -10.36
CA PHE A 206 -20.23 -4.80 -8.96
C PHE A 206 -21.27 -3.98 -8.18
N ILE A 207 -21.25 -2.65 -8.30
CA ILE A 207 -22.18 -1.75 -7.61
C ILE A 207 -23.61 -1.96 -8.12
N ARG A 208 -23.81 -2.09 -9.44
CA ARG A 208 -25.13 -2.36 -10.04
C ARG A 208 -25.75 -3.64 -9.49
N ILE A 209 -25.01 -4.76 -9.56
CA ILE A 209 -25.51 -6.05 -9.09
C ILE A 209 -25.75 -6.00 -7.58
N LEU A 210 -24.79 -5.49 -6.80
CA LEU A 210 -24.90 -5.44 -5.35
C LEU A 210 -26.06 -4.55 -4.87
N SER A 211 -26.41 -3.51 -5.62
CA SER A 211 -27.55 -2.63 -5.32
C SER A 211 -28.90 -3.31 -5.54
N GLN A 212 -28.97 -4.26 -6.46
CA GLN A 212 -30.17 -5.03 -6.80
C GLN A 212 -30.39 -6.25 -5.90
N LEU A 213 -29.41 -6.67 -5.09
CA LEU A 213 -29.56 -7.80 -4.18
C LEU A 213 -30.30 -7.37 -2.88
N PRO A 214 -31.57 -7.82 -2.68
CA PRO A 214 -32.35 -7.44 -1.50
C PRO A 214 -31.90 -8.18 -0.23
N SER A 215 -31.18 -9.30 -0.36
CA SER A 215 -30.78 -10.18 0.75
C SER A 215 -29.55 -9.70 1.54
N ILE A 216 -28.87 -8.63 1.09
CA ILE A 216 -27.64 -8.14 1.73
C ILE A 216 -27.97 -7.02 2.72
N ASN A 217 -27.43 -7.16 3.94
CA ASN A 217 -27.56 -6.14 4.97
C ASN A 217 -27.11 -4.75 4.43
N PRO A 218 -27.94 -3.70 4.57
CA PRO A 218 -27.68 -2.39 3.96
C PRO A 218 -26.35 -1.77 4.42
N LYS A 219 -25.94 -1.99 5.67
CA LYS A 219 -24.64 -1.51 6.19
C LYS A 219 -23.45 -2.19 5.49
N LYS A 220 -23.55 -3.50 5.24
CA LYS A 220 -22.50 -4.25 4.52
C LYS A 220 -22.43 -3.82 3.06
N ARG A 221 -23.58 -3.60 2.43
CA ARG A 221 -23.69 -3.10 1.04
C ARG A 221 -23.05 -1.73 0.90
N LEU A 222 -23.44 -0.75 1.72
CA LEU A 222 -22.90 0.61 1.66
C LEU A 222 -21.39 0.62 1.87
N ARG A 223 -20.88 -0.19 2.81
CA ARG A 223 -19.44 -0.35 3.04
C ARG A 223 -18.72 -0.90 1.82
N ALA A 224 -19.25 -1.93 1.16
CA ALA A 224 -18.65 -2.51 -0.03
C ALA A 224 -18.64 -1.54 -1.24
N ILE A 225 -19.72 -0.77 -1.41
CA ILE A 225 -19.79 0.30 -2.42
C ILE A 225 -18.77 1.39 -2.10
N GLY A 226 -18.72 1.87 -0.85
CA GLY A 226 -17.77 2.89 -0.41
C GLY A 226 -16.31 2.49 -0.61
N LEU A 227 -15.97 1.21 -0.38
CA LEU A 227 -14.63 0.69 -0.68
C LEU A 227 -14.29 0.71 -2.17
N SER A 228 -15.26 0.37 -3.02
CA SER A 228 -15.09 0.36 -4.47
C SER A 228 -14.89 1.79 -4.99
N LEU A 229 -15.71 2.73 -4.52
CA LEU A 229 -15.57 4.15 -4.82
C LEU A 229 -14.25 4.73 -4.29
N GLY A 230 -13.85 4.36 -3.07
CA GLY A 230 -12.56 4.77 -2.50
C GLY A 230 -11.38 4.27 -3.34
N THR A 231 -11.45 3.04 -3.84
CA THR A 231 -10.42 2.50 -4.73
C THR A 231 -10.37 3.25 -6.06
N LEU A 232 -11.52 3.59 -6.66
CA LEU A 232 -11.57 4.43 -7.87
C LEU A 232 -11.00 5.83 -7.62
N LEU A 233 -11.27 6.41 -6.45
CA LEU A 233 -10.73 7.70 -6.06
C LEU A 233 -9.19 7.65 -5.95
N VAL A 234 -8.64 6.57 -5.41
CA VAL A 234 -7.18 6.34 -5.38
C VAL A 234 -6.60 6.32 -6.80
N PHE A 235 -7.24 5.64 -7.75
CA PHE A 235 -6.79 5.67 -9.15
C PHE A 235 -6.73 7.10 -9.72
N ILE A 236 -7.76 7.90 -9.44
CA ILE A 236 -7.89 9.25 -9.98
C ILE A 236 -6.93 10.22 -9.28
N VAL A 237 -6.81 10.16 -7.96
CA VAL A 237 -6.06 11.14 -7.17
C VAL A 237 -4.59 10.76 -7.06
N CYS A 238 -4.27 9.47 -6.86
CA CYS A 238 -2.90 9.02 -6.60
C CYS A 238 -2.18 8.60 -7.89
N PHE A 239 -2.85 7.95 -8.84
CA PHE A 239 -2.15 7.40 -10.01
C PHE A 239 -2.33 8.24 -11.27
N ALA A 240 -3.50 8.82 -11.51
CA ALA A 240 -3.77 9.56 -12.74
C ALA A 240 -2.86 10.77 -12.97
N PRO A 241 -2.53 11.64 -11.98
CA PRO A 241 -1.70 12.81 -12.24
C PRO A 241 -0.33 12.43 -12.80
N TYR A 242 0.35 11.48 -12.14
CA TYR A 242 1.65 10.99 -12.58
C TYR A 242 1.58 10.36 -13.98
N ASN A 243 0.59 9.52 -14.21
CA ASN A 243 0.44 8.81 -15.48
C ASN A 243 0.06 9.76 -16.64
N LEU A 244 -0.78 10.78 -16.38
CA LEU A 244 -1.08 11.82 -17.37
C LEU A 244 0.15 12.65 -17.74
N SER A 245 1.11 12.80 -16.83
CA SER A 245 2.38 13.46 -17.16
C SER A 245 3.15 12.74 -18.27
N HIS A 246 2.98 11.43 -18.44
CA HIS A 246 3.58 10.67 -19.54
C HIS A 246 2.97 11.06 -20.88
N VAL A 247 1.64 11.21 -20.93
CA VAL A 247 0.93 11.65 -22.13
C VAL A 247 1.34 13.06 -22.51
N VAL A 248 1.36 13.98 -21.55
CA VAL A 248 1.80 15.37 -21.81
C VAL A 248 3.25 15.40 -22.29
N GLY A 249 4.13 14.61 -21.67
CA GLY A 249 5.53 14.52 -22.12
C GLY A 249 5.69 13.92 -23.52
N PHE A 250 4.81 12.99 -23.91
CA PHE A 250 4.76 12.46 -25.27
C PHE A 250 4.30 13.50 -26.29
N VAL A 251 3.23 14.22 -25.98
CA VAL A 251 2.67 15.25 -26.88
C VAL A 251 3.66 16.41 -27.07
N LYS A 252 4.33 16.83 -26.00
CA LYS A 252 5.26 17.97 -26.03
C LYS A 252 6.71 17.60 -26.34
N TRP A 253 7.03 16.30 -26.43
CA TRP A 253 8.39 15.80 -26.58
C TRP A 253 9.39 16.31 -25.51
N GLU A 254 8.90 16.53 -24.29
CA GLU A 254 9.69 17.01 -23.16
C GLU A 254 9.32 16.28 -21.86
N SER A 255 10.12 16.43 -20.80
CA SER A 255 9.71 15.98 -19.46
C SER A 255 9.02 17.13 -18.74
N PRO A 256 7.71 17.06 -18.45
CA PRO A 256 7.03 18.17 -17.79
C PRO A 256 7.56 18.40 -16.37
N ASP A 257 7.78 19.66 -15.98
CA ASP A 257 8.35 20.02 -14.68
C ASP A 257 7.47 19.57 -13.50
N TRP A 258 6.15 19.67 -13.66
CA TRP A 258 5.15 19.26 -12.67
C TRP A 258 5.05 17.72 -12.47
N ARG A 259 5.81 16.92 -13.24
CA ARG A 259 5.81 15.45 -13.10
C ARG A 259 6.26 15.02 -11.70
N VAL A 260 7.18 15.75 -11.07
CA VAL A 260 7.64 15.45 -9.71
C VAL A 260 6.49 15.62 -8.72
N ASP A 261 5.74 16.72 -8.83
CA ASP A 261 4.54 16.99 -8.01
C ASP A 261 3.47 15.91 -8.21
N ALA A 262 3.26 15.53 -9.47
CA ALA A 262 2.33 14.48 -9.83
C ALA A 262 2.71 13.13 -9.23
N LEU A 263 4.01 12.83 -9.15
CA LEU A 263 4.52 11.59 -8.55
C LEU A 263 4.28 11.54 -7.03
N LEU A 264 4.27 12.68 -6.33
CA LEU A 264 3.95 12.75 -4.89
C LEU A 264 2.56 12.19 -4.61
N SER A 265 1.60 12.42 -5.50
CA SER A 265 0.24 11.91 -5.33
C SER A 265 0.22 10.37 -5.26
N SER A 266 1.10 9.70 -6.01
CA SER A 266 1.21 8.24 -6.03
C SER A 266 1.77 7.67 -4.73
N THR A 267 2.58 8.44 -3.99
CA THR A 267 3.17 7.94 -2.73
C THR A 267 2.13 7.80 -1.63
N ILE A 268 1.08 8.63 -1.68
CA ILE A 268 0.00 8.62 -0.70
C ILE A 268 -0.79 7.29 -0.76
N ASN A 269 -0.79 6.60 -1.91
CA ASN A 269 -1.45 5.30 -2.08
C ASN A 269 -1.09 4.31 -0.96
N ALA A 270 0.21 4.17 -0.65
CA ALA A 270 0.70 3.22 0.34
C ALA A 270 0.12 3.47 1.75
N SER A 271 -0.36 4.68 2.04
CA SER A 271 -1.03 5.02 3.30
C SER A 271 -2.55 4.87 3.25
N LEU A 272 -3.16 4.92 2.05
CA LEU A 272 -4.60 4.78 1.84
C LEU A 272 -5.03 3.31 1.75
N ASP A 273 -4.17 2.44 1.21
CA ASP A 273 -4.47 1.02 1.02
C ASP A 273 -4.87 0.30 2.33
N PRO A 274 -4.16 0.47 3.46
CA PRO A 274 -4.58 -0.10 4.75
C PRO A 274 -5.94 0.40 5.25
N ILE A 275 -6.33 1.63 4.91
CA ILE A 275 -7.66 2.17 5.26
C ILE A 275 -8.73 1.40 4.47
N ILE A 276 -8.52 1.20 3.17
CA ILE A 276 -9.38 0.38 2.31
C ILE A 276 -9.45 -1.06 2.86
N PHE A 277 -8.33 -1.64 3.29
CA PHE A 277 -8.31 -2.99 3.85
C PHE A 277 -9.02 -3.08 5.20
N TYR A 278 -8.85 -2.08 6.07
CA TYR A 278 -9.50 -2.02 7.38
C TYR A 278 -11.02 -1.96 7.21
N PHE A 279 -11.48 -1.15 6.26
CA PHE A 279 -12.88 -1.10 5.89
C PHE A 279 -13.32 -2.31 5.04
N SER A 280 -12.44 -3.18 4.54
CA SER A 280 -12.85 -4.40 3.84
C SER A 280 -12.88 -5.65 4.74
N SER A 281 -11.94 -5.80 5.66
CA SER A 281 -11.66 -7.06 6.35
C SER A 281 -12.04 -6.99 7.83
N SER A 282 -12.95 -7.87 8.29
CA SER A 282 -13.24 -8.03 9.73
C SER A 282 -12.02 -8.53 10.50
N ALA A 283 -11.23 -9.41 9.90
CA ALA A 283 -10.00 -9.94 10.49
C ALA A 283 -8.97 -8.84 10.72
N LEU A 284 -8.75 -7.95 9.74
CA LEU A 284 -7.81 -6.84 9.90
C LEU A 284 -8.25 -5.87 11.00
N ARG A 285 -9.55 -5.56 11.08
CA ARG A 285 -10.10 -4.77 12.19
C ARG A 285 -9.85 -5.41 13.55
N CYS A 286 -9.99 -6.73 13.64
CA CYS A 286 -9.74 -7.45 14.88
C CYS A 286 -8.25 -7.37 15.28
N THR A 287 -7.34 -7.70 14.36
CA THR A 287 -5.89 -7.64 14.61
C THR A 287 -5.45 -6.22 14.96
N PHE A 288 -5.94 -5.21 14.25
CA PHE A 288 -5.61 -3.81 14.53
C PHE A 288 -6.08 -3.37 15.92
N ARG A 289 -7.31 -3.75 16.34
CA ARG A 289 -7.80 -3.47 17.70
C ARG A 289 -6.96 -4.14 18.78
N LEU A 290 -6.57 -5.41 18.57
CA LEU A 290 -5.70 -6.13 19.50
C LEU A 290 -4.33 -5.48 19.60
N PHE A 291 -3.74 -5.10 18.46
CA PHE A 291 -2.47 -4.38 18.42
C PHE A 291 -2.56 -3.05 19.17
N LEU A 292 -3.61 -2.26 18.90
CA LEU A 292 -3.84 -0.98 19.57
C LEU A 292 -4.05 -1.14 21.07
N LYS A 293 -4.81 -2.17 21.51
CA LYS A 293 -4.99 -2.49 22.93
C LYS A 293 -3.65 -2.81 23.60
N ASN A 294 -2.86 -3.70 23.00
CA ASN A 294 -1.54 -4.06 23.52
C ASN A 294 -0.58 -2.87 23.56
N LEU A 295 -0.63 -1.98 22.56
CA LEU A 295 0.15 -0.75 22.52
C LEU A 295 -0.28 0.21 23.65
N LEU A 296 -1.58 0.44 23.81
CA LEU A 296 -2.14 1.27 24.87
C LEU A 296 -1.78 0.72 26.27
N GLU A 297 -1.82 -0.59 26.47
CA GLU A 297 -1.40 -1.23 27.72
C GLU A 297 0.09 -1.05 27.98
N ARG A 298 0.95 -1.18 26.96
CA ARG A 298 2.40 -0.91 27.08
C ARG A 298 2.69 0.56 27.38
N VAL A 299 2.04 1.50 26.68
CA VAL A 299 2.20 2.95 26.91
C VAL A 299 1.70 3.31 28.31
N ARG A 300 0.58 2.75 28.76
CA ARG A 300 0.07 2.94 30.12
C ARG A 300 1.03 2.34 31.17
N GLY A 301 1.65 1.19 30.90
CA GLY A 301 2.69 0.60 31.74
C GLY A 301 3.97 1.46 31.83
N LEU A 302 4.39 2.06 30.72
CA LEU A 302 5.50 3.02 30.66
C LEU A 302 5.18 4.33 31.42
N CYS A 303 3.97 4.86 31.27
CA CYS A 303 3.50 6.02 32.04
C CYS A 303 3.36 5.73 33.55
N CYS A 304 2.98 4.51 33.94
CA CYS A 304 2.96 4.09 35.34
C CYS A 304 4.38 3.94 35.92
N CYS A 305 5.36 3.48 35.12
CA CYS A 305 6.77 3.45 35.56
C CYS A 305 7.35 4.86 35.72
N SER A 306 6.94 5.84 34.90
CA SER A 306 7.40 7.23 35.05
C SER A 306 6.84 7.95 36.27
N LYS A 307 5.68 7.53 36.81
CA LYS A 307 5.13 8.05 38.07
C LYS A 307 5.59 7.30 39.31
N ALA A 308 6.27 6.16 39.15
CA ALA A 308 6.82 5.39 40.27
C ALA A 308 8.12 5.98 40.85
N LEU A 309 8.72 7.01 40.22
CA LEU A 309 9.89 7.70 40.76
C LEU A 309 9.55 8.76 41.84
N TYR A 310 8.26 9.13 41.98
CA TYR A 310 7.76 10.06 42.99
C TYR A 310 6.38 9.62 43.50
N CYS A 311 6.30 8.53 44.25
CA CYS A 311 5.17 8.30 45.14
C CYS A 311 5.56 7.33 46.27
N PRO A 312 5.45 7.72 47.54
CA PRO A 312 5.63 6.80 48.66
C PRO A 312 4.46 5.80 48.68
N VAL A 313 4.80 4.58 49.05
CA VAL A 313 3.95 3.41 49.25
C VAL A 313 2.65 3.74 49.99
N LEU A 314 1.50 3.68 49.31
CA LEU A 314 0.20 3.37 49.94
C LEU A 314 -0.87 2.98 48.91
N PHE A 315 -1.30 1.72 49.01
CA PHE A 315 -2.58 1.16 48.55
C PHE A 315 -2.99 1.35 47.07
N CYS A 316 -2.59 0.39 46.22
CA CYS A 316 -3.34 0.10 44.99
C CYS A 316 -4.16 -1.18 45.19
N SER A 317 -5.35 -1.04 45.79
CA SER A 317 -6.34 -2.13 45.83
C SER A 317 -6.80 -2.45 44.42
N ARG A 318 -6.53 -3.68 44.00
CA ARG A 318 -6.97 -4.29 42.75
C ARG A 318 -8.49 -4.48 42.79
N THR A 319 -9.27 -3.50 42.33
CA THR A 319 -10.69 -3.72 42.05
C THR A 319 -10.82 -4.39 40.68
N GLN A 320 -11.00 -5.70 40.72
CA GLN A 320 -11.43 -6.52 39.61
C GLN A 320 -12.87 -6.10 39.24
N LYS A 321 -12.99 -5.22 38.24
CA LYS A 321 -14.28 -4.91 37.62
C LYS A 321 -14.47 -5.93 36.50
N ASP A 322 -15.21 -6.99 36.81
CA ASP A 322 -15.71 -7.94 35.81
C ASP A 322 -16.45 -7.15 34.73
N SER A 323 -15.81 -7.04 33.57
CA SER A 323 -16.43 -6.52 32.36
C SER A 323 -16.93 -7.72 31.59
N THR A 324 -18.26 -7.89 31.57
CA THR A 324 -18.95 -8.77 30.65
C THR A 324 -18.43 -8.52 29.22
N PRO A 325 -18.06 -9.57 28.44
CA PRO A 325 -17.57 -9.36 27.09
C PRO A 325 -18.69 -8.76 26.23
N SER A 326 -18.40 -7.67 25.52
CA SER A 326 -19.32 -7.18 24.50
C SER A 326 -19.43 -8.22 23.39
N SER A 327 -20.61 -8.36 22.75
CA SER A 327 -20.83 -9.32 21.64
C SER A 327 -19.81 -9.21 20.48
N ASN A 328 -19.03 -8.12 20.40
CA ASN A 328 -17.98 -7.95 19.40
C ASN A 328 -16.64 -8.65 19.75
N ASP A 329 -16.38 -8.92 21.04
CA ASP A 329 -15.15 -9.59 21.50
C ASP A 329 -15.21 -11.10 21.31
N ASN A 330 -16.40 -11.69 21.46
CA ASN A 330 -16.64 -13.11 21.16
C ASN A 330 -16.40 -13.45 19.68
N MET A 331 -16.61 -12.50 18.76
CA MET A 331 -16.32 -12.69 17.32
C MET A 331 -14.83 -12.61 16.98
N CYS A 332 -14.01 -12.02 17.86
CA CYS A 332 -12.55 -12.02 17.72
C CYS A 332 -11.92 -13.29 18.32
N GLN A 333 -12.52 -13.85 19.38
CA GLN A 333 -12.03 -15.08 20.02
C GLN A 333 -12.28 -16.33 19.17
N THR A 334 -13.41 -16.45 18.48
CA THR A 334 -13.72 -17.63 17.62
C THR A 334 -12.74 -17.82 16.46
N HIS A 335 -12.18 -16.73 15.90
CA HIS A 335 -11.11 -16.83 14.89
C HIS A 335 -9.73 -17.20 15.45
N SER A 336 -9.58 -17.22 16.77
CA SER A 336 -8.32 -17.55 17.46
C SER A 336 -8.30 -18.98 18.01
N THR A 337 -9.47 -19.59 18.26
CA THR A 337 -9.60 -20.87 18.97
C THR A 337 -9.82 -22.10 18.09
N GLU A 338 -10.09 -21.98 16.78
CA GLU A 338 -10.21 -23.15 15.88
C GLU A 338 -8.87 -23.86 15.53
N GLY A 339 -7.78 -23.57 16.26
CA GLY A 339 -6.44 -24.10 15.99
C GLY A 339 -5.75 -24.82 17.15
N GLN A 340 -6.42 -25.06 18.29
CA GLN A 340 -5.86 -25.86 19.38
C GLN A 340 -6.66 -27.16 19.51
N GLY A 341 -6.10 -28.24 18.94
CA GLY A 341 -6.53 -29.59 19.21
C GLY A 341 -6.53 -29.85 20.72
N SER A 342 -7.63 -30.42 21.19
CA SER A 342 -7.86 -30.80 22.58
C SER A 342 -6.77 -31.75 23.09
N ALA A 343 -5.84 -31.24 23.91
CA ALA A 343 -5.11 -32.07 24.86
C ALA A 343 -5.91 -32.07 26.17
N GLY A 344 -6.71 -33.11 26.36
CA GLY A 344 -7.46 -33.34 27.59
C GLY A 344 -6.50 -33.61 28.75
N CYS A 345 -6.51 -32.73 29.75
CA CYS A 345 -5.87 -33.01 31.03
C CYS A 345 -6.93 -33.65 31.95
N ARG A 346 -6.87 -34.98 32.03
CA ARG A 346 -7.70 -35.82 32.91
C ARG A 346 -7.16 -35.67 34.34
N SER A 347 -7.90 -34.99 35.22
CA SER A 347 -7.59 -34.97 36.65
C SER A 347 -8.50 -35.98 37.36
N SER A 348 -7.90 -37.10 37.77
CA SER A 348 -8.49 -38.11 38.63
C SER A 348 -8.82 -37.51 39.99
N ARG A 349 -10.08 -37.57 40.42
CA ARG A 349 -10.47 -37.31 41.80
C ARG A 349 -10.79 -38.66 42.46
N VAL A 350 -9.91 -39.04 43.38
CA VAL A 350 -10.02 -40.21 44.27
C VAL A 350 -11.14 -39.93 45.27
N LEU A 351 -12.04 -40.91 45.41
CA LEU A 351 -13.01 -41.02 46.50
C LEU A 351 -12.26 -41.51 47.76
N HIS A 352 -12.35 -40.78 48.85
CA HIS A 352 -12.61 -41.30 50.20
C HIS A 352 -13.08 -40.16 51.11
#